data_AF-H6SL56-F1
#
_entry.id   AF-H6SL56-F1
#
_cell.length_a   1.000
_cell.length_b   1.000
_cell.length_c   1.000
_cell.angle_alpha   90.00
_cell.angle_beta   90.00
_cell.angle_gamma   90.00
#
_symmetry.space_group_name_H-M   'P 1'
#
loop_
_entity.id
_entity.type
_entity.pdbx_description
1 polymer ?
#
loop_
_entity_poly.entity_id
_entity_poly.type
_entity_poly.pdbx_seq_one_letter_code
_entity_poly.pdbx_strand_id
1 'polypeptide(L)'
;MGARPMLKIDLPAPATAASAVSLEAAEVPSQSGTQNVAVPVVELVPVPAAVLPVEPEPAPVTASATPGLSLAVSDFLQAHSLKQADDGTISWLEQTKTKLRIALRRYSLDADIVGDRLTPNSALVRFRGTDKMTVAEVEKRKGILLTSHGLDVISVRPEKGEVVVMVAREKRAILDLRQAWLKRELPQTAPRSNTSFLLGERENDGRLLYLNLNGSFAGQPQHGPHTLIAGETGGGKGILTRNIILDICATNSPREARIRMVDPKNGGDYPWIEQMPHLDCGLITTQSGAIDTLKELVETMETRYTEITPVAANIDKYNAKVLPEQRLPRIYFFHDELGDWMADRDNADYRDAVESYVVRLASKARASGIHLFLITQRPDKDALPGQIKANMNNKICLRVSSQTNSRIVLDEGGAENLLGHGHFAAKLANERPSNQTSLVFAQSPYLDDDDADELARAIKQQWRS
;
A
#
# COMPACT_ATOMS: atom_id res chain seq x y z
N MET A 1 -35.68 -67.41 -20.03
CA MET A 1 -35.68 -67.60 -21.49
C MET A 1 -36.02 -66.27 -22.15
N GLY A 2 -35.24 -65.83 -23.13
CA GLY A 2 -35.63 -64.75 -24.05
C GLY A 2 -35.00 -63.38 -23.76
N ALA A 3 -33.79 -63.17 -24.28
CA ALA A 3 -33.20 -61.85 -24.49
C ALA A 3 -33.84 -61.14 -25.69
N ARG A 4 -33.98 -59.80 -25.64
CA ARG A 4 -33.98 -58.84 -26.78
C ARG A 4 -34.01 -57.39 -26.24
N PRO A 5 -33.53 -56.37 -27.00
CA PRO A 5 -32.35 -55.60 -26.61
C PRO A 5 -32.61 -54.11 -26.32
N MET A 6 -31.65 -53.50 -25.61
CA MET A 6 -31.53 -52.07 -25.34
C MET A 6 -31.17 -51.28 -26.61
N LEU A 7 -31.94 -50.23 -26.90
CA LEU A 7 -31.55 -49.16 -27.82
C LEU A 7 -30.39 -48.35 -27.21
N LYS A 8 -29.22 -48.40 -27.84
CA LYS A 8 -28.16 -47.40 -27.69
C LYS A 8 -28.33 -46.37 -28.80
N ILE A 9 -28.48 -45.10 -28.41
CA ILE A 9 -28.36 -43.96 -29.31
C ILE A 9 -26.94 -43.43 -29.10
N ASP A 10 -26.10 -43.61 -30.13
CA ASP A 10 -24.75 -43.08 -30.20
C ASP A 10 -24.78 -41.58 -30.49
N LEU A 11 -24.25 -40.77 -29.56
CA LEU A 11 -23.90 -39.38 -29.78
C LEU A 11 -22.44 -39.31 -30.27
N PRO A 12 -22.13 -38.59 -31.37
CA PRO A 12 -20.78 -38.57 -31.93
C PRO A 12 -19.81 -37.75 -31.07
N ALA A 13 -18.59 -38.27 -30.96
CA ALA A 13 -17.43 -37.66 -30.31
C ALA A 13 -16.97 -36.35 -31.00
N PRO A 14 -16.31 -35.43 -30.27
CA PRO A 14 -15.75 -34.23 -30.86
C PRO A 14 -14.53 -34.55 -31.72
N ALA A 15 -14.55 -34.07 -32.97
CA ALA A 15 -13.44 -34.21 -33.90
C ALA A 15 -12.26 -33.32 -33.50
N THR A 16 -11.11 -33.95 -33.33
CA THR A 16 -9.77 -33.37 -33.35
C THR A 16 -9.42 -32.86 -34.75
N ALA A 17 -9.00 -31.60 -34.87
CA ALA A 17 -8.24 -31.12 -36.02
C ALA A 17 -7.12 -30.21 -35.53
N ALA A 18 -5.91 -30.77 -35.51
CA ALA A 18 -4.66 -30.04 -35.40
C ALA A 18 -4.37 -29.36 -36.75
N SER A 19 -4.02 -28.08 -36.71
CA SER A 19 -3.33 -27.41 -37.81
C SER A 19 -2.30 -26.49 -37.19
N ALA A 20 -1.04 -26.91 -37.34
CA ALA A 20 0.14 -26.13 -37.02
C ALA A 20 0.32 -25.05 -38.09
N VAL A 21 0.53 -23.81 -37.67
CA VAL A 21 1.06 -22.76 -38.53
C VAL A 21 2.44 -22.40 -38.00
N SER A 22 3.46 -22.99 -38.65
CA SER A 22 4.85 -22.62 -38.51
C SER A 22 5.11 -21.34 -39.31
N LEU A 23 5.82 -20.41 -38.69
CA LEU A 23 6.43 -19.25 -39.31
C LEU A 23 7.63 -19.71 -40.14
N GLU A 24 7.61 -19.45 -41.45
CA GLU A 24 8.80 -19.49 -42.30
C GLU A 24 9.00 -18.16 -43.02
N ALA A 25 10.27 -17.78 -43.08
CA ALA A 25 10.80 -16.49 -43.50
C ALA A 25 10.63 -16.25 -44.99
N ALA A 26 10.26 -15.02 -45.35
CA ALA A 26 10.31 -14.55 -46.74
C ALA A 26 11.60 -13.74 -46.97
N GLU A 27 12.44 -14.28 -47.86
CA GLU A 27 13.64 -13.64 -48.40
C GLU A 27 13.31 -12.42 -49.27
N VAL A 28 14.23 -11.46 -49.24
CA VAL A 28 14.24 -10.19 -49.98
C VAL A 28 14.77 -10.43 -51.40
N PRO A 29 14.12 -9.92 -52.47
CA PRO A 29 14.76 -9.78 -53.76
C PRO A 29 15.42 -8.39 -53.87
N SER A 30 16.73 -8.41 -54.10
CA SER A 30 17.55 -7.28 -54.54
C SER A 30 17.24 -6.92 -55.99
N GLN A 31 16.85 -5.68 -56.30
CA GLN A 31 17.20 -5.03 -57.57
C GLN A 31 17.40 -3.52 -57.41
N SER A 32 18.54 -3.09 -57.94
CA SER A 32 19.10 -1.76 -58.07
C SER A 32 18.39 -0.89 -59.11
N GLY A 33 18.18 0.39 -58.78
CA GLY A 33 17.74 1.40 -59.75
C GLY A 33 17.77 2.79 -59.14
N THR A 34 18.89 3.50 -59.29
CA THR A 34 19.15 4.85 -58.80
C THR A 34 18.31 5.91 -59.50
N GLN A 35 17.55 6.71 -58.74
CA GLN A 35 17.16 8.07 -59.11
C GLN A 35 17.38 9.02 -57.92
N ASN A 36 18.31 9.96 -58.11
CA ASN A 36 18.67 11.02 -57.18
C ASN A 36 17.56 12.07 -57.12
N VAL A 37 16.99 12.29 -55.94
CA VAL A 37 16.25 13.52 -55.60
C VAL A 37 16.96 14.17 -54.42
N ALA A 38 17.45 15.39 -54.64
CA ALA A 38 18.23 16.17 -53.69
C ALA A 38 17.36 16.68 -52.52
N VAL A 39 17.85 16.50 -51.29
CA VAL A 39 17.32 17.11 -50.06
C VAL A 39 18.31 18.22 -49.65
N PRO A 40 17.88 19.44 -49.30
CA PRO A 40 18.80 20.51 -48.97
C PRO A 40 19.45 20.28 -47.60
N VAL A 41 20.77 20.46 -47.56
CA VAL A 41 21.59 20.43 -46.34
C VAL A 41 21.44 21.77 -45.63
N VAL A 42 20.97 21.74 -44.37
CA VAL A 42 21.01 22.90 -43.48
C VAL A 42 22.33 22.87 -42.72
N GLU A 43 23.12 23.93 -42.90
CA GLU A 43 24.44 24.13 -42.32
C GLU A 43 24.32 24.46 -40.82
N LEU A 44 24.93 23.63 -39.95
CA LEU A 44 24.97 23.85 -38.51
C LEU A 44 26.12 24.79 -38.15
N VAL A 45 25.79 25.98 -37.65
CA VAL A 45 26.73 26.94 -37.07
C VAL A 45 27.24 26.42 -35.72
N PRO A 46 28.56 26.42 -35.44
CA PRO A 46 29.09 25.98 -34.15
C PRO A 46 28.85 27.02 -33.05
N VAL A 47 28.24 26.60 -31.95
CA VAL A 47 28.07 27.41 -30.73
C VAL A 47 29.36 27.33 -29.90
N PRO A 48 29.91 28.44 -29.38
CA PRO A 48 31.14 28.42 -28.60
C PRO A 48 30.94 27.73 -27.23
N ALA A 49 31.95 26.99 -26.79
CA ALA A 49 31.97 26.28 -25.52
C ALA A 49 31.89 27.26 -24.33
N ALA A 50 30.76 27.23 -23.61
CA ALA A 50 30.62 27.91 -22.33
C ALA A 50 31.20 27.04 -21.21
N VAL A 51 32.11 27.64 -20.45
CA VAL A 51 32.77 27.08 -19.27
C VAL A 51 31.72 26.79 -18.18
N LEU A 52 31.69 25.54 -17.69
CA LEU A 52 30.83 25.13 -16.57
C LEU A 52 31.25 25.87 -15.28
N PRO A 53 30.31 26.41 -14.48
CA PRO A 53 30.65 26.93 -13.16
C PRO A 53 31.07 25.78 -12.23
N VAL A 54 32.19 25.97 -11.55
CA VAL A 54 32.67 25.11 -10.46
C VAL A 54 31.69 25.22 -9.28
N GLU A 55 31.18 24.09 -8.80
CA GLU A 55 30.32 24.02 -7.61
C GLU A 55 31.05 24.58 -6.38
N PRO A 56 30.45 25.47 -5.58
CA PRO A 56 31.04 25.87 -4.31
C PRO A 56 30.90 24.73 -3.29
N GLU A 57 31.99 24.44 -2.56
CA GLU A 57 32.01 23.52 -1.42
C GLU A 57 30.89 23.81 -0.41
N PRO A 58 30.25 22.77 0.18
CA PRO A 58 29.17 22.99 1.13
C PRO A 58 29.71 23.54 2.45
N ALA A 59 29.20 24.72 2.81
CA ALA A 59 29.32 25.29 4.16
C ALA A 59 28.64 24.38 5.21
N PRO A 60 29.08 24.44 6.48
CA PRO A 60 28.71 23.46 7.49
C PRO A 60 27.21 23.46 7.83
N VAL A 61 26.69 22.25 8.00
CA VAL A 61 25.28 21.89 8.15
C VAL A 61 24.67 22.51 9.41
N THR A 62 23.78 23.48 9.24
CA THR A 62 22.77 23.87 10.23
C THR A 62 21.45 23.19 9.91
N ALA A 63 20.93 22.40 10.86
CA ALA A 63 19.61 21.75 10.92
C ALA A 63 18.70 21.91 9.67
N SER A 64 18.87 21.03 8.68
CA SER A 64 18.10 21.10 7.44
C SER A 64 16.69 20.52 7.62
N ALA A 65 15.66 21.31 7.32
CA ALA A 65 14.30 20.86 7.09
C ALA A 65 14.27 19.66 6.12
N THR A 66 13.35 18.71 6.32
CA THR A 66 13.11 17.64 5.36
C THR A 66 12.70 18.28 4.01
N PRO A 67 13.40 18.01 2.89
CA PRO A 67 13.13 18.69 1.63
C PRO A 67 11.64 18.59 1.24
N GLY A 68 10.97 19.75 1.13
CA GLY A 68 9.58 19.85 0.70
C GLY A 68 8.52 19.96 1.80
N LEU A 69 8.85 19.92 3.10
CA LEU A 69 7.87 20.24 4.16
C LEU A 69 8.09 21.65 4.70
N SER A 70 7.04 22.27 5.24
CA SER A 70 7.17 23.58 5.90
C SER A 70 8.07 23.52 7.14
N LEU A 71 8.53 24.70 7.58
CA LEU A 71 9.28 24.83 8.83
C LEU A 71 8.45 24.32 10.02
N ALA A 72 7.17 24.70 10.13
CA ALA A 72 6.30 24.25 11.21
C ALA A 72 6.16 22.72 11.29
N VAL A 73 6.00 22.06 10.14
CA VAL A 73 5.97 20.59 10.10
C VAL A 73 7.34 20.01 10.45
N SER A 74 8.43 20.61 9.96
CA SER A 74 9.79 20.17 10.27
C SER A 74 10.12 20.30 11.76
N ASP A 75 9.72 21.40 12.39
CA ASP A 75 9.89 21.67 13.82
C ASP A 75 9.13 20.64 14.66
N PHE A 76 7.87 20.34 14.29
CA PHE A 76 7.09 19.28 14.94
C PHE A 76 7.79 17.91 14.87
N LEU A 77 8.37 17.58 13.72
CA LEU A 77 9.10 16.32 13.52
C LEU A 77 10.38 16.26 14.37
N GLN A 78 11.06 17.40 14.58
CA GLN A 78 12.31 17.49 15.33
C GLN A 78 12.12 17.63 16.84
N ALA A 79 10.96 18.14 17.31
CA ALA A 79 10.68 18.40 18.72
C ALA A 79 10.76 17.14 19.61
N HIS A 80 10.60 15.95 19.05
CA HIS A 80 10.73 14.67 19.75
C HIS A 80 11.96 13.89 19.27
N SER A 81 13.15 14.31 19.75
CA SER A 81 14.41 13.66 19.40
C SER A 81 14.49 12.21 19.92
N LEU A 82 14.49 11.28 18.96
CA LEU A 82 15.14 9.96 18.91
C LEU A 82 15.42 9.24 20.24
N LYS A 83 14.52 8.33 20.66
CA LYS A 83 14.97 7.11 21.35
C LYS A 83 15.59 6.19 20.29
N GLN A 84 16.91 6.26 20.11
CA GLN A 84 17.63 5.22 19.38
C GLN A 84 17.45 3.87 20.10
N ALA A 85 17.62 2.77 19.37
CA ALA A 85 17.59 1.44 19.97
C ALA A 85 18.66 1.38 21.07
N ASP A 86 18.19 1.27 22.31
CA ASP A 86 19.03 1.19 23.51
C ASP A 86 20.02 0.01 23.39
N ASP A 87 21.23 0.15 23.94
CA ASP A 87 22.27 -0.89 23.93
C ASP A 87 21.73 -2.22 24.50
N GLY A 88 20.81 -2.13 25.46
CA GLY A 88 20.10 -3.28 26.02
C GLY A 88 19.26 -4.06 25.00
N THR A 89 18.69 -3.37 24.00
CA THR A 89 17.90 -3.99 22.94
C THR A 89 18.77 -4.76 21.95
N ILE A 90 19.94 -4.23 21.61
CA ILE A 90 20.90 -4.89 20.73
C ILE A 90 21.46 -6.14 21.42
N SER A 91 21.84 -6.01 22.70
CA SER A 91 22.26 -7.13 23.54
C SER A 91 21.18 -8.23 23.62
N TRP A 92 19.91 -7.84 23.78
CA TRP A 92 18.79 -8.78 23.80
C TRP A 92 18.64 -9.56 22.48
N LEU A 93 18.82 -8.92 21.32
CA LEU A 93 18.77 -9.59 20.02
C LEU A 93 19.85 -10.67 19.91
N GLU A 94 21.09 -10.36 20.27
CA GLU A 94 22.21 -11.31 20.21
C GLU A 94 22.04 -12.48 21.19
N GLN A 95 21.52 -12.21 22.39
CA GLN A 95 21.17 -13.27 23.35
C GLN A 95 20.06 -14.16 22.80
N THR A 96 19.00 -13.59 22.24
CA THR A 96 17.86 -14.32 21.68
C THR A 96 18.28 -15.18 20.50
N LYS A 97 19.08 -14.62 19.59
CA LYS A 97 19.69 -15.32 18.45
C LYS A 97 20.53 -16.52 18.89
N THR A 98 21.38 -16.33 19.90
CA THR A 98 22.22 -17.40 20.46
C THR A 98 21.39 -18.49 21.12
N LYS A 99 20.42 -18.12 21.96
CA LYS A 99 19.49 -19.06 22.61
C LYS A 99 18.68 -19.86 21.59
N LEU A 100 18.15 -19.19 20.56
CA LEU A 100 17.36 -19.82 19.50
C LEU A 100 18.20 -20.82 18.71
N ARG A 101 19.43 -20.46 18.34
CA ARG A 101 20.35 -21.38 17.65
C ARG A 101 20.64 -22.63 18.48
N ILE A 102 20.95 -22.46 19.77
CA ILE A 102 21.23 -23.58 20.68
C ILE A 102 20.00 -24.48 20.83
N ALA A 103 18.81 -23.88 20.99
CA ALA A 103 17.56 -24.61 21.12
C ALA A 103 17.26 -25.45 19.87
N LEU A 104 17.32 -24.85 18.68
CA LEU A 104 17.04 -25.54 17.42
C LEU A 104 18.04 -26.69 17.15
N ARG A 105 19.32 -26.48 17.45
CA ARG A 105 20.36 -27.53 17.38
C ARG A 105 20.04 -28.75 18.25
N ARG A 106 19.55 -28.53 19.48
CA ARG A 106 19.17 -29.62 20.41
C ARG A 106 18.10 -30.54 19.81
N TYR A 107 17.27 -30.02 18.92
CA TYR A 107 16.23 -30.80 18.25
C TYR A 107 16.58 -31.22 16.83
N SER A 108 17.88 -31.27 16.50
CA SER A 108 18.42 -31.66 15.18
C SER A 108 18.02 -30.73 14.03
N LEU A 109 17.67 -29.48 14.32
CA LEU A 109 17.41 -28.41 13.36
C LEU A 109 18.61 -27.47 13.26
N ASP A 110 19.79 -28.05 13.01
CA ASP A 110 21.00 -27.25 12.85
C ASP A 110 21.01 -26.54 11.50
N ALA A 111 21.23 -25.24 11.54
CA ALA A 111 21.36 -24.41 10.35
C ALA A 111 22.15 -23.13 10.66
N ASP A 112 22.82 -22.61 9.64
CA ASP A 112 23.55 -21.35 9.73
C ASP A 112 22.59 -20.17 9.82
N ILE A 113 22.95 -19.16 10.62
CA ILE A 113 22.23 -17.89 10.62
C ILE A 113 22.82 -17.01 9.53
N VAL A 114 21.99 -16.61 8.57
CA VAL A 114 22.38 -15.80 7.41
C VAL A 114 22.17 -14.32 7.69
N GLY A 115 21.28 -13.99 8.62
CA GLY A 115 21.10 -12.62 9.10
C GLY A 115 20.10 -12.54 10.23
N ASP A 116 19.99 -11.36 10.81
CA ASP A 116 19.05 -11.04 11.87
C ASP A 116 18.67 -9.57 11.78
N ARG A 117 17.53 -9.24 12.39
CA ARG A 117 17.01 -7.88 12.45
C ARG A 117 16.14 -7.73 13.68
N LEU A 118 16.28 -6.59 14.34
CA LEU A 118 15.28 -6.13 15.28
C LEU A 118 14.13 -5.45 14.54
N THR A 119 12.92 -5.94 14.75
CA THR A 119 11.69 -5.27 14.29
C THR A 119 10.99 -4.60 15.49
N PRO A 120 10.02 -3.69 15.27
CA PRO A 120 9.20 -3.17 16.35
C PRO A 120 8.56 -4.26 17.21
N ASN A 121 8.26 -5.41 16.60
CA ASN A 121 7.46 -6.48 17.19
C ASN A 121 8.26 -7.66 17.75
N SER A 122 9.43 -7.94 17.17
CA SER A 122 10.15 -9.20 17.38
C SER A 122 11.62 -9.13 16.96
N ALA A 123 12.41 -10.09 17.43
CA ALA A 123 13.67 -10.45 16.82
C ALA A 123 13.40 -11.35 15.61
N LEU A 124 13.76 -10.89 14.42
CA LEU A 124 13.73 -11.66 13.19
C LEU A 124 15.09 -12.31 12.99
N VAL A 125 15.14 -13.63 12.90
CA VAL A 125 16.37 -14.40 12.69
C VAL A 125 16.21 -15.25 11.44
N ARG A 126 17.13 -15.10 10.48
CA ARG A 126 17.13 -15.83 9.21
C ARG A 126 18.09 -17.01 9.28
N PHE A 127 17.55 -18.21 9.14
CA PHE A 127 18.33 -19.45 9.05
C PHE A 127 18.41 -19.90 7.60
N ARG A 128 19.55 -20.46 7.20
CA ARG A 128 19.67 -21.14 5.91
C ARG A 128 18.75 -22.36 5.90
N GLY A 129 17.91 -22.49 4.88
CA GLY A 129 17.05 -23.66 4.72
C GLY A 129 17.88 -24.92 4.47
N THR A 130 17.50 -26.02 5.10
CA THR A 130 18.07 -27.36 4.87
C THR A 130 16.93 -28.39 4.87
N ASP A 131 17.19 -29.63 4.45
CA ASP A 131 16.17 -30.70 4.46
C ASP A 131 15.55 -30.93 5.84
N LYS A 132 16.28 -30.58 6.90
CA LYS A 132 15.80 -30.65 8.30
C LYS A 132 15.22 -29.32 8.77
N MET A 133 15.85 -28.20 8.42
CA MET A 133 15.42 -26.86 8.81
C MET A 133 14.31 -26.37 7.88
N THR A 134 13.07 -26.78 8.15
CA THR A 134 11.87 -26.38 7.42
C THR A 134 10.89 -25.63 8.30
N VAL A 135 10.00 -24.85 7.69
CA VAL A 135 8.96 -24.08 8.41
C VAL A 135 8.13 -24.98 9.31
N ALA A 136 7.57 -26.06 8.76
CA ALA A 136 6.69 -26.98 9.49
C ALA A 136 7.35 -27.58 10.75
N GLU A 137 8.64 -27.88 10.64
CA GLU A 137 9.40 -28.54 11.69
C GLU A 137 9.73 -27.57 12.85
N VAL A 138 10.00 -26.30 12.55
CA VAL A 138 10.10 -25.25 13.56
C VAL A 138 8.73 -24.96 14.19
N GLU A 139 7.67 -24.92 13.38
CA GLU A 139 6.30 -24.66 13.87
C GLU A 139 5.82 -25.71 14.87
N LYS A 140 6.09 -26.98 14.61
CA LYS A 140 5.77 -28.09 15.54
C LYS A 140 6.43 -27.94 16.91
N ARG A 141 7.53 -27.19 16.99
CA ARG A 141 8.32 -27.00 18.22
C ARG A 141 8.06 -25.68 18.93
N LYS A 142 7.21 -24.79 18.41
CA LYS A 142 6.90 -23.48 19.05
C LYS A 142 6.59 -23.62 20.55
N GLY A 143 5.73 -24.58 20.92
CA GLY A 143 5.37 -24.80 22.33
C GLY A 143 6.53 -25.26 23.22
N ILE A 144 7.45 -26.07 22.68
CA ILE A 144 8.64 -26.54 23.43
C ILE A 144 9.67 -25.41 23.53
N LEU A 145 9.85 -24.62 22.48
CA LEU A 145 10.73 -23.44 22.49
C LEU A 145 10.28 -22.42 23.54
N LEU A 146 8.97 -22.21 23.67
CA LEU A 146 8.40 -21.35 24.71
C LEU A 146 8.64 -21.93 26.11
N THR A 147 8.25 -23.19 26.35
CA THR A 147 8.27 -23.80 27.69
C THR A 147 9.67 -24.15 28.21
N SER A 148 10.57 -24.63 27.35
CA SER A 148 11.89 -25.11 27.75
C SER A 148 13.00 -24.07 27.60
N HIS A 149 12.81 -23.09 26.71
CA HIS A 149 13.85 -22.09 26.39
C HIS A 149 13.39 -20.65 26.60
N GLY A 150 12.11 -20.40 26.94
CA GLY A 150 11.56 -19.06 27.11
C GLY A 150 11.50 -18.27 25.79
N LEU A 151 11.48 -18.96 24.65
CA LEU A 151 11.48 -18.34 23.32
C LEU A 151 10.06 -18.40 22.74
N ASP A 152 9.36 -17.28 22.80
CA ASP A 152 8.04 -17.15 22.19
C ASP A 152 8.14 -16.91 20.69
N VAL A 153 8.01 -17.98 19.90
CA VAL A 153 8.09 -17.91 18.44
C VAL A 153 6.72 -17.55 17.86
N ILE A 154 6.55 -16.29 17.46
CA ILE A 154 5.29 -15.74 16.96
C ILE A 154 5.02 -16.10 15.49
N SER A 155 6.06 -16.24 14.69
CA SER A 155 5.93 -16.51 13.25
C SER A 155 7.14 -17.25 12.72
N VAL A 156 6.88 -18.16 11.78
CA VAL A 156 7.92 -18.85 11.01
C VAL A 156 7.51 -18.73 9.55
N ARG A 157 8.39 -18.21 8.70
CA ARG A 157 8.06 -17.94 7.30
C ARG A 157 9.13 -18.51 6.37
N PRO A 158 8.72 -19.06 5.21
CA PRO A 158 9.65 -19.46 4.17
C PRO A 158 10.05 -18.25 3.32
N GLU A 159 11.35 -18.10 3.09
CA GLU A 159 11.94 -17.19 2.11
C GLU A 159 12.83 -18.00 1.15
N LYS A 160 13.31 -17.39 0.08
CA LYS A 160 14.13 -18.08 -0.93
C LYS A 160 15.43 -18.62 -0.33
N GLY A 161 15.45 -19.93 -0.04
CA GLY A 161 16.61 -20.63 0.54
C GLY A 161 16.78 -20.39 2.05
N GLU A 162 15.80 -19.77 2.71
CA GLU A 162 15.90 -19.36 4.11
C GLU A 162 14.60 -19.66 4.88
N VAL A 163 14.74 -19.92 6.19
CA VAL A 163 13.64 -20.00 7.15
C VAL A 163 13.76 -18.83 8.10
N VAL A 164 12.78 -17.94 8.05
CA VAL A 164 12.72 -16.77 8.93
C VAL A 164 11.94 -17.13 10.18
N VAL A 165 12.58 -17.02 11.34
CA VAL A 165 11.98 -17.28 12.65
C VAL A 165 11.88 -15.97 13.41
N MET A 166 10.68 -15.67 13.91
CA MET A 166 10.39 -14.43 14.61
C MET A 166 10.09 -14.73 16.08
N VAL A 167 10.89 -14.15 16.98
CA VAL A 167 10.76 -14.32 18.43
C VAL A 167 10.22 -13.04 19.05
N ALA A 168 9.13 -13.11 19.81
CA ALA A 168 8.50 -11.97 20.44
C ALA A 168 9.48 -11.21 21.35
N ARG A 169 9.35 -9.88 21.38
CA ARG A 169 9.92 -9.05 22.44
C ARG A 169 8.95 -9.03 23.62
N GLU A 170 9.47 -8.98 24.85
CA GLU A 170 8.65 -8.77 26.05
C GLU A 170 7.90 -7.43 25.99
N LYS A 171 8.59 -6.38 25.51
CA LYS A 171 7.99 -5.08 25.24
C LYS A 171 8.18 -4.71 23.76
N ARG A 172 7.07 -4.61 23.03
CA ARG A 172 7.06 -4.13 21.65
C ARG A 172 7.57 -2.69 21.61
N ALA A 173 8.43 -2.38 20.63
CA ALA A 173 8.82 -1.02 20.34
C ALA A 173 7.74 -0.35 19.49
N ILE A 174 7.57 0.95 19.70
CA ILE A 174 6.64 1.77 18.94
C ILE A 174 7.41 2.36 17.76
N LEU A 175 6.91 2.16 16.54
CA LEU A 175 7.40 2.90 15.38
C LEU A 175 6.75 4.28 15.44
N ASP A 176 7.52 5.30 15.77
CA ASP A 176 7.02 6.67 15.86
C ASP A 176 6.85 7.31 14.47
N LEU A 177 5.72 8.00 14.24
CA LEU A 177 5.44 8.64 12.95
C LEU A 177 6.47 9.70 12.58
N ARG A 178 6.95 10.50 13.55
CA ARG A 178 7.93 11.56 13.29
C ARG A 178 9.23 10.96 12.79
N GLN A 179 9.69 9.88 13.43
CA GLN A 179 10.87 9.16 12.98
C GLN A 179 10.69 8.57 11.59
N ALA A 180 9.53 7.99 11.30
CA ALA A 180 9.23 7.44 9.98
C ALA A 180 9.20 8.55 8.91
N TRP A 181 8.65 9.72 9.23
CA TRP A 181 8.61 10.89 8.34
C TRP A 181 9.96 11.59 8.17
N LEU A 182 10.86 11.53 9.15
CA LEU A 182 12.24 12.01 9.00
C LEU A 182 13.07 11.10 8.08
N LYS A 183 12.78 9.79 8.08
CA LYS A 183 13.45 8.81 7.21
C LYS A 183 12.84 8.69 5.82
N ARG A 184 11.67 9.27 5.59
CA ARG A 184 10.94 9.09 4.33
C ARG A 184 11.60 9.82 3.18
N GLU A 185 11.38 9.28 2.00
CA GLU A 185 11.63 9.97 0.74
C GLU A 185 10.34 10.68 0.32
N LEU A 186 10.47 11.80 -0.40
CA LEU A 186 9.35 12.49 -1.04
C LEU A 186 9.60 12.60 -2.54
N PRO A 187 8.54 12.49 -3.38
CA PRO A 187 8.68 12.76 -4.80
C PRO A 187 9.01 14.23 -5.03
N GLN A 188 9.70 14.54 -6.13
CA GLN A 188 10.09 15.91 -6.49
C GLN A 188 8.90 16.88 -6.64
N THR A 189 7.70 16.33 -6.84
CA THR A 189 6.47 17.11 -6.95
C THR A 189 5.91 17.55 -5.59
N ALA A 190 6.36 16.97 -4.47
CA ALA A 190 5.97 17.38 -3.13
C ALA A 190 6.60 18.73 -2.73
N PRO A 191 5.92 19.55 -1.90
CA PRO A 191 4.62 19.31 -1.27
C PRO A 191 3.44 19.70 -2.16
N ARG A 192 3.66 20.10 -3.42
CA ARG A 192 2.55 20.52 -4.29
C ARG A 192 1.64 19.34 -4.62
N SER A 193 2.22 18.20 -5.01
CA SER A 193 1.50 16.99 -5.38
C SER A 193 2.30 15.74 -4.99
N ASN A 194 1.66 14.81 -4.31
CA ASN A 194 2.20 13.52 -3.92
C ASN A 194 1.12 12.45 -4.07
N THR A 195 1.52 11.30 -4.61
CA THR A 195 0.65 10.12 -4.80
C THR A 195 1.26 8.85 -4.22
N SER A 196 2.34 8.98 -3.46
CA SER A 196 3.06 7.90 -2.78
C SER A 196 3.01 8.16 -1.28
N PHE A 197 2.16 7.42 -0.55
CA PHE A 197 1.86 7.68 0.86
C PHE A 197 2.50 6.64 1.77
N LEU A 198 3.08 7.06 2.88
CA LEU A 198 3.75 6.15 3.80
C LEU A 198 2.74 5.25 4.52
N LEU A 199 2.89 3.93 4.37
CA LEU A 199 2.09 2.94 5.11
C LEU A 199 2.80 2.46 6.39
N GLY A 200 4.12 2.31 6.35
CA GLY A 200 4.90 1.97 7.53
C GLY A 200 6.23 1.29 7.23
N GLU A 201 6.76 0.53 8.18
CA GLU A 201 8.05 -0.17 8.04
C GLU A 201 7.82 -1.65 7.73
N ARG A 202 8.42 -2.17 6.65
CA ARG A 202 8.37 -3.58 6.31
C ARG A 202 9.07 -4.42 7.36
N GLU A 203 8.42 -5.50 7.76
CA GLU A 203 8.91 -6.38 8.82
C GLU A 203 10.15 -7.17 8.38
N ASN A 204 10.25 -7.51 7.09
CA ASN A 204 11.32 -8.36 6.57
C ASN A 204 12.65 -7.63 6.41
N ASP A 205 12.68 -6.41 5.89
CA ASP A 205 13.91 -5.68 5.54
C ASP A 205 14.05 -4.32 6.25
N GLY A 206 13.00 -3.83 6.89
CA GLY A 206 13.00 -2.52 7.55
C GLY A 206 12.84 -1.33 6.62
N ARG A 207 12.63 -1.55 5.32
CA ARG A 207 12.40 -0.46 4.38
C ARG A 207 11.02 0.13 4.62
N LEU A 208 10.88 1.41 4.36
CA LEU A 208 9.59 2.07 4.39
C LEU A 208 8.74 1.57 3.22
N LEU A 209 7.50 1.17 3.51
CA LEU A 209 6.49 0.73 2.58
C LEU A 209 5.62 1.93 2.19
N TYR A 210 5.51 2.21 0.90
CA TYR A 210 4.68 3.28 0.37
C TYR A 210 3.49 2.73 -0.41
N LEU A 211 2.36 3.43 -0.34
CA LEU A 211 1.21 3.23 -1.20
C LEU A 211 1.35 4.12 -2.44
N ASN A 212 1.99 3.58 -3.47
CA ASN A 212 2.27 4.28 -4.72
C ASN A 212 1.06 4.24 -5.66
N LEU A 213 0.11 5.16 -5.53
CA LEU A 213 -1.07 5.19 -6.40
C LEU A 213 -0.72 5.55 -7.85
N ASN A 214 0.35 6.33 -8.04
CA ASN A 214 0.77 6.78 -9.36
C ASN A 214 2.28 6.77 -9.61
N GLY A 215 2.72 5.84 -10.46
CA GLY A 215 4.13 5.62 -10.76
C GLY A 215 4.85 4.79 -9.70
N SER A 216 6.06 4.35 -10.02
CA SER A 216 6.96 3.69 -9.07
C SER A 216 7.70 4.73 -8.23
N PHE A 217 7.93 4.45 -6.96
CA PHE A 217 8.58 5.37 -6.03
C PHE A 217 9.35 4.60 -4.94
N ALA A 218 10.46 5.15 -4.45
CA ALA A 218 11.32 4.55 -3.42
C ALA A 218 11.72 3.07 -3.69
N GLY A 219 11.94 2.73 -4.97
CA GLY A 219 12.25 1.37 -5.42
C GLY A 219 11.10 0.37 -5.30
N GLN A 220 9.86 0.85 -5.14
CA GLN A 220 8.62 0.06 -5.13
C GLN A 220 7.82 0.34 -6.41
N PRO A 221 7.08 -0.65 -6.94
CA PRO A 221 6.31 -0.51 -8.16
C PRO A 221 5.14 0.47 -7.98
N GLN A 222 4.48 0.79 -9.10
CA GLN A 222 3.17 1.42 -9.03
C GLN A 222 2.15 0.42 -8.49
N HIS A 223 1.42 0.82 -7.46
CA HIS A 223 0.32 0.06 -6.88
C HIS A 223 -1.03 0.40 -7.55
N GLY A 224 -2.10 -0.13 -6.98
CA GLY A 224 -3.46 0.09 -7.45
C GLY A 224 -3.95 1.52 -7.17
N PRO A 225 -5.02 1.97 -7.85
CA PRO A 225 -5.61 3.28 -7.61
C PRO A 225 -6.55 3.34 -6.41
N HIS A 226 -7.08 2.21 -5.95
CA HIS A 226 -8.09 2.11 -4.89
C HIS A 226 -7.65 1.09 -3.83
N THR A 227 -8.03 1.37 -2.59
CA THR A 227 -7.52 0.68 -1.40
C THR A 227 -8.64 0.24 -0.48
N LEU A 228 -8.64 -1.04 -0.13
CA LEU A 228 -9.46 -1.60 0.94
C LEU A 228 -8.62 -1.76 2.20
N ILE A 229 -9.08 -1.21 3.32
CA ILE A 229 -8.47 -1.35 4.65
C ILE A 229 -9.45 -2.10 5.55
N ALA A 230 -9.02 -3.23 6.10
CA ALA A 230 -9.87 -4.03 6.99
C ALA A 230 -9.12 -4.45 8.25
N GLY A 231 -9.85 -4.69 9.33
CA GLY A 231 -9.29 -5.23 10.57
C GLY A 231 -10.18 -4.95 11.76
N GLU A 232 -10.04 -5.72 12.82
CA GLU A 232 -10.89 -5.62 13.99
C GLU A 232 -10.59 -4.37 14.82
N THR A 233 -11.51 -4.05 15.74
CA THR A 233 -11.33 -2.98 16.74
C THR A 233 -10.00 -3.17 17.49
N GLY A 234 -9.24 -2.09 17.69
CA GLY A 234 -7.92 -2.15 18.32
C GLY A 234 -6.79 -2.67 17.41
N GLY A 235 -7.09 -3.09 16.17
CA GLY A 235 -6.08 -3.53 15.20
C GLY A 235 -5.12 -2.41 14.75
N GLY A 236 -5.51 -1.14 14.89
CA GLY A 236 -4.77 0.04 14.45
C GLY A 236 -5.29 0.70 13.17
N LYS A 237 -6.52 0.39 12.77
CA LYS A 237 -7.14 0.81 11.50
C LYS A 237 -7.26 2.33 11.40
N GLY A 238 -7.82 2.96 12.46
CA GLY A 238 -7.96 4.42 12.54
C GLY A 238 -6.61 5.13 12.48
N ILE A 239 -5.58 4.61 13.19
CA ILE A 239 -4.22 5.16 13.16
C ILE A 239 -3.60 5.06 11.75
N LEU A 240 -3.73 3.92 11.07
CA LEU A 240 -3.23 3.79 9.70
C LEU A 240 -3.94 4.77 8.74
N THR A 241 -5.26 4.84 8.79
CA THR A 241 -6.05 5.76 7.96
C THR A 241 -5.68 7.22 8.24
N ARG A 242 -5.58 7.59 9.52
CA ARG A 242 -5.13 8.90 9.99
C ARG A 242 -3.76 9.26 9.41
N ASN A 243 -2.78 8.35 9.49
CA ASN A 243 -1.45 8.57 8.96
C ASN A 243 -1.47 8.85 7.45
N ILE A 244 -2.28 8.11 6.69
CA ILE A 244 -2.45 8.33 5.25
C ILE A 244 -3.05 9.71 4.98
N ILE A 245 -4.11 10.09 5.70
CA ILE A 245 -4.77 11.40 5.53
C ILE A 245 -3.82 12.55 5.89
N LEU A 246 -3.10 12.44 7.02
CA LEU A 246 -2.09 13.43 7.43
C LEU A 246 -0.98 13.55 6.38
N ASP A 247 -0.52 12.42 5.82
CA ASP A 247 0.48 12.43 4.75
C ASP A 247 -0.03 13.12 3.48
N ILE A 248 -1.26 12.80 3.04
CA ILE A 248 -1.92 13.48 1.92
C ILE A 248 -1.92 14.99 2.16
N CYS A 249 -2.40 15.43 3.32
CA CYS A 249 -2.54 16.86 3.66
C CYS A 249 -1.18 17.57 3.79
N ALA A 250 -0.15 16.90 4.31
CA ALA A 250 1.19 17.46 4.48
C ALA A 250 1.94 17.62 3.14
N THR A 251 1.68 16.71 2.20
CA THR A 251 2.48 16.56 0.96
C THR A 251 1.73 16.92 -0.33
N ASN A 252 0.50 17.42 -0.21
CA ASN A 252 -0.29 17.95 -1.32
C ASN A 252 -0.88 19.32 -0.99
N SER A 253 -0.87 20.23 -1.96
CA SER A 253 -1.60 21.49 -1.84
C SER A 253 -3.11 21.26 -1.86
N PRO A 254 -3.92 22.02 -1.07
CA PRO A 254 -5.39 21.94 -1.13
C PRO A 254 -6.00 22.26 -2.50
N ARG A 255 -5.22 22.86 -3.42
CA ARG A 255 -5.60 23.12 -4.82
C ARG A 255 -5.40 21.90 -5.73
N GLU A 256 -4.54 20.96 -5.35
CA GLU A 256 -4.15 19.79 -6.15
C GLU A 256 -4.68 18.48 -5.52
N ALA A 257 -5.14 18.51 -4.26
CA ALA A 257 -5.77 17.38 -3.57
C ALA A 257 -6.96 17.84 -2.72
N ARG A 258 -8.08 17.14 -2.86
CA ARG A 258 -9.30 17.29 -2.06
C ARG A 258 -9.67 15.96 -1.41
N ILE A 259 -10.28 16.02 -0.24
CA ILE A 259 -10.71 14.87 0.54
C ILE A 259 -12.22 14.94 0.73
N ARG A 260 -12.92 13.84 0.43
CA ARG A 260 -14.33 13.64 0.83
C ARG A 260 -14.38 12.46 1.79
N MET A 261 -15.03 12.63 2.93
CA MET A 261 -14.97 11.63 3.99
C MET A 261 -16.36 11.29 4.53
N VAL A 262 -16.69 10.00 4.45
CA VAL A 262 -17.81 9.41 5.18
C VAL A 262 -17.28 8.82 6.47
N ASP A 263 -17.83 9.27 7.59
CA ASP A 263 -17.55 8.75 8.93
C ASP A 263 -18.86 8.68 9.72
N PRO A 264 -19.47 7.48 9.83
CA PRO A 264 -20.71 7.28 10.59
C PRO A 264 -20.61 7.64 12.08
N LYS A 265 -19.38 7.75 12.62
CA LYS A 265 -19.10 8.05 14.03
C LYS A 265 -18.82 9.53 14.28
N ASN A 266 -19.08 10.40 13.29
CA ASN A 266 -18.98 11.85 13.40
C ASN A 266 -17.59 12.33 13.85
N GLY A 267 -16.53 11.80 13.25
CA GLY A 267 -15.18 12.34 13.39
C GLY A 267 -14.44 11.92 14.66
N GLY A 268 -14.94 10.95 15.43
CA GLY A 268 -14.31 10.53 16.69
C GLY A 268 -12.85 10.11 16.54
N ASP A 269 -12.49 9.44 15.43
CA ASP A 269 -11.12 8.99 15.15
C ASP A 269 -10.26 10.07 14.44
N TYR A 270 -10.88 11.14 13.94
CA TYR A 270 -10.25 12.16 13.09
C TYR A 270 -10.74 13.60 13.38
N PRO A 271 -10.82 14.06 14.64
CA PRO A 271 -11.44 15.35 14.97
C PRO A 271 -10.75 16.54 14.29
N TRP A 272 -9.44 16.45 14.07
CA TRP A 272 -8.65 17.45 13.36
C TRP A 272 -8.95 17.55 11.85
N ILE A 273 -9.72 16.65 11.24
CA ILE A 273 -9.90 16.72 9.78
C ILE A 273 -10.80 17.88 9.34
N GLU A 274 -11.79 18.26 10.17
CA GLU A 274 -12.72 19.35 9.87
C GLU A 274 -12.03 20.71 9.76
N GLN A 275 -10.88 20.86 10.42
CA GLN A 275 -10.09 22.08 10.35
C GLN A 275 -9.16 22.13 9.12
N MET A 276 -9.06 21.06 8.32
CA MET A 276 -8.15 20.96 7.19
C MET A 276 -8.72 21.61 5.92
N PRO A 277 -7.94 22.41 5.17
CA PRO A 277 -8.40 23.05 3.93
C PRO A 277 -8.66 22.07 2.77
N HIS A 278 -8.21 20.82 2.91
CA HIS A 278 -8.40 19.74 1.94
C HIS A 278 -9.78 19.09 2.03
N LEU A 279 -10.47 19.17 3.17
CA LEU A 279 -11.77 18.53 3.35
C LEU A 279 -12.86 19.30 2.59
N ASP A 280 -13.57 18.61 1.70
CA ASP A 280 -14.75 19.11 1.00
C ASP A 280 -16.02 18.80 1.79
N CYS A 281 -16.92 19.77 1.87
CA CYS A 281 -18.31 19.60 2.35
C CYS A 281 -18.49 19.07 3.79
N GLY A 282 -17.43 19.01 4.60
CA GLY A 282 -17.48 18.49 5.97
C GLY A 282 -17.55 16.96 6.04
N LEU A 283 -17.76 16.41 7.24
CA LEU A 283 -17.91 14.97 7.43
C LEU A 283 -19.32 14.50 7.07
N ILE A 284 -19.39 13.43 6.27
CA ILE A 284 -20.66 12.81 5.88
C ILE A 284 -20.98 11.70 6.90
N THR A 285 -22.08 11.85 7.61
CA THR A 285 -22.45 10.95 8.73
C THR A 285 -23.70 10.12 8.45
N THR A 286 -24.38 10.35 7.32
CA THR A 286 -25.63 9.67 6.95
C THR A 286 -25.46 8.82 5.70
N GLN A 287 -26.20 7.72 5.62
CA GLN A 287 -26.22 6.83 4.45
C GLN A 287 -26.69 7.57 3.19
N SER A 288 -27.72 8.41 3.29
CA SER A 288 -28.21 9.23 2.16
C SER A 288 -27.13 10.18 1.65
N GLY A 289 -26.44 10.89 2.55
CA GLY A 289 -25.34 11.80 2.16
C GLY A 289 -24.18 11.05 1.51
N ALA A 290 -23.90 9.82 1.93
CA ALA A 290 -22.88 8.98 1.29
C ALA A 290 -23.29 8.53 -0.10
N ILE A 291 -24.56 8.15 -0.32
CA ILE A 291 -25.10 7.82 -1.64
C ILE A 291 -24.98 9.01 -2.59
N ASP A 292 -25.42 10.20 -2.14
CA ASP A 292 -25.34 11.43 -2.93
C ASP A 292 -23.88 11.77 -3.27
N THR A 293 -22.98 11.63 -2.31
CA THR A 293 -21.54 11.85 -2.52
C THR A 293 -20.96 10.89 -3.55
N LEU A 294 -21.30 9.59 -3.48
CA LEU A 294 -20.84 8.60 -4.46
C LEU A 294 -21.37 8.91 -5.86
N LYS A 295 -22.64 9.33 -5.97
CA LYS A 295 -23.25 9.77 -7.22
C LYS A 295 -22.53 10.98 -7.80
N GLU A 296 -22.29 12.02 -6.99
CA GLU A 296 -21.53 13.20 -7.42
C GLU A 296 -20.11 12.86 -7.87
N LEU A 297 -19.44 11.91 -7.21
CA LEU A 297 -18.12 11.44 -7.62
C LEU A 297 -18.15 10.77 -8.98
N VAL A 298 -19.20 9.98 -9.28
CA VAL A 298 -19.41 9.39 -10.60
C VAL A 298 -19.65 10.47 -11.65
N GLU A 299 -20.50 11.45 -11.36
CA GLU A 299 -20.75 12.57 -12.27
C GLU A 299 -19.46 13.38 -12.53
N THR A 300 -18.72 13.70 -11.48
CA THR A 300 -17.40 14.36 -11.56
C THR A 300 -16.42 13.56 -12.40
N MET A 301 -16.37 12.23 -12.23
CA MET A 301 -15.54 11.34 -13.04
C MET A 301 -15.87 11.47 -14.52
N GLU A 302 -17.16 11.40 -14.89
CA GLU A 302 -17.60 11.47 -16.28
C GLU A 302 -17.35 12.87 -16.89
N THR A 303 -17.60 13.95 -16.16
CA THR A 303 -17.25 15.31 -16.58
C THR A 303 -15.75 15.47 -16.80
N ARG A 304 -14.92 14.94 -15.91
CA ARG A 304 -13.46 14.98 -16.09
C ARG A 304 -13.01 14.15 -17.27
N TYR A 305 -13.69 13.06 -17.61
CA TYR A 305 -13.37 12.30 -18.81
C TYR A 305 -13.60 13.10 -20.08
N THR A 306 -14.68 13.87 -20.18
CA THR A 306 -14.94 14.71 -21.35
C THR A 306 -13.95 15.87 -21.47
N GLU A 307 -13.45 16.38 -20.35
CA GLU A 307 -12.43 17.43 -20.30
C GLU A 307 -11.00 16.92 -20.57
N ILE A 308 -10.60 15.80 -19.95
CA ILE A 308 -9.23 15.27 -20.00
C ILE A 308 -8.94 14.58 -21.33
N THR A 309 -9.84 13.70 -21.79
CA THR A 309 -9.58 12.77 -22.92
C THR A 309 -9.15 13.47 -24.21
N PRO A 310 -9.73 14.63 -24.60
CA PRO A 310 -9.29 15.37 -25.78
C PRO A 310 -7.84 15.90 -25.70
N VAL A 311 -7.32 16.11 -24.49
CA VAL A 311 -6.02 16.75 -24.25
C VAL A 311 -4.94 15.74 -23.83
N ALA A 312 -5.32 14.73 -23.04
CA ALA A 312 -4.39 13.81 -22.38
C ALA A 312 -5.04 12.47 -22.00
N ALA A 313 -4.21 11.47 -21.73
CA ALA A 313 -4.66 10.13 -21.34
C ALA A 313 -5.07 10.01 -19.85
N ASN A 314 -4.64 10.94 -19.01
CA ASN A 314 -4.91 10.95 -17.57
C ASN A 314 -4.72 12.35 -16.99
N ILE A 315 -5.16 12.53 -15.74
CA ILE A 315 -5.10 13.80 -15.00
C ILE A 315 -3.67 14.36 -14.88
N ASP A 316 -2.64 13.53 -14.74
CA ASP A 316 -1.24 14.01 -14.67
C ASP A 316 -0.82 14.73 -15.93
N LYS A 317 -1.03 14.05 -17.06
CA LYS A 317 -0.68 14.57 -18.38
C LYS A 317 -1.57 15.76 -18.74
N TYR A 318 -2.80 15.81 -18.23
CA TYR A 318 -3.69 16.96 -18.37
C TYR A 318 -3.15 18.16 -17.60
N ASN A 319 -2.95 18.03 -16.29
CA ASN A 319 -2.48 19.10 -15.40
C ASN A 319 -1.09 19.64 -15.79
N ALA A 320 -0.26 18.83 -16.46
CA ALA A 320 1.02 19.25 -17.00
C ALA A 320 0.90 20.13 -18.27
N LYS A 321 -0.21 20.04 -19.01
CA LYS A 321 -0.43 20.77 -20.27
C LYS A 321 -1.28 22.04 -20.11
N VAL A 322 -2.11 22.11 -19.08
CA VAL A 322 -3.01 23.24 -18.84
C VAL A 322 -2.41 24.27 -17.89
N LEU A 323 -3.00 25.47 -17.89
CA LEU A 323 -2.63 26.54 -16.97
C LEU A 323 -2.95 26.13 -15.51
N PRO A 324 -2.22 26.65 -14.51
CA PRO A 324 -2.44 26.30 -13.10
C PRO A 324 -3.89 26.44 -12.62
N GLU A 325 -4.64 27.40 -13.14
CA GLU A 325 -6.03 27.69 -12.78
C GLU A 325 -7.01 26.67 -13.36
N GLN A 326 -6.61 25.94 -14.40
CA GLN A 326 -7.39 24.90 -15.07
C GLN A 326 -7.05 23.49 -14.57
N ARG A 327 -6.07 23.38 -13.66
CA ARG A 327 -5.68 22.09 -13.12
C ARG A 327 -6.80 21.50 -12.29
N LEU A 328 -7.02 20.20 -12.46
CA LEU A 328 -8.00 19.46 -11.71
C LEU A 328 -7.34 18.84 -10.47
N PRO A 329 -7.90 19.01 -9.26
CA PRO A 329 -7.35 18.36 -8.08
C PRO A 329 -7.65 16.86 -8.11
N ARG A 330 -6.78 16.06 -7.50
CA ARG A 330 -7.12 14.68 -7.13
C ARG A 330 -8.16 14.67 -6.03
N ILE A 331 -9.07 13.71 -6.08
CA ILE A 331 -10.07 13.50 -5.04
C ILE A 331 -9.76 12.19 -4.34
N TYR A 332 -9.53 12.26 -3.03
CA TYR A 332 -9.36 11.10 -2.17
C TYR A 332 -10.65 10.91 -1.37
N PHE A 333 -11.42 9.89 -1.73
CA PHE A 333 -12.64 9.54 -1.04
C PHE A 333 -12.36 8.49 0.03
N PHE A 334 -12.63 8.82 1.28
CA PHE A 334 -12.55 7.91 2.42
C PHE A 334 -13.96 7.53 2.86
N HIS A 335 -14.17 6.24 3.06
CA HIS A 335 -15.39 5.73 3.69
C HIS A 335 -14.98 4.89 4.89
N ASP A 336 -15.07 5.45 6.10
CA ASP A 336 -14.90 4.68 7.31
C ASP A 336 -16.13 3.83 7.59
N GLU A 337 -15.90 2.66 8.16
CA GLU A 337 -16.92 1.71 8.57
C GLU A 337 -17.97 1.37 7.49
N LEU A 338 -17.55 1.20 6.24
CA LEU A 338 -18.45 0.82 5.14
C LEU A 338 -19.24 -0.46 5.46
N GLY A 339 -18.59 -1.42 6.13
CA GLY A 339 -19.16 -2.73 6.40
C GLY A 339 -20.38 -2.73 7.32
N ASP A 340 -20.45 -1.82 8.29
CA ASP A 340 -21.60 -1.73 9.19
C ASP A 340 -22.86 -1.30 8.44
N TRP A 341 -22.73 -0.35 7.52
CA TRP A 341 -23.85 0.09 6.68
C TRP A 341 -24.21 -0.92 5.58
N MET A 342 -23.22 -1.62 5.00
CA MET A 342 -23.49 -2.67 4.01
C MET A 342 -24.20 -3.90 4.59
N ALA A 343 -23.94 -4.19 5.87
CA ALA A 343 -24.56 -5.31 6.57
C ALA A 343 -25.97 -4.99 7.10
N ASP A 344 -26.40 -3.73 7.04
CA ASP A 344 -27.75 -3.32 7.40
C ASP A 344 -28.75 -3.82 6.33
N ARG A 345 -29.47 -4.89 6.68
CA ARG A 345 -30.40 -5.55 5.75
C ARG A 345 -31.68 -4.76 5.52
N ASP A 346 -31.98 -3.79 6.36
CA ASP A 346 -33.18 -2.97 6.27
C ASP A 346 -32.99 -1.81 5.27
N ASN A 347 -31.75 -1.55 4.83
CA ASN A 347 -31.43 -0.52 3.84
C ASN A 347 -30.83 -1.11 2.55
N ALA A 348 -31.68 -1.68 1.71
CA ALA A 348 -31.28 -2.18 0.39
C ALA A 348 -30.77 -1.05 -0.54
N ASP A 349 -31.35 0.15 -0.45
CA ASP A 349 -31.01 1.28 -1.31
C ASP A 349 -29.54 1.69 -1.17
N TYR A 350 -29.03 1.73 0.07
CA TYR A 350 -27.63 2.04 0.34
C TYR A 350 -26.70 0.99 -0.27
N ARG A 351 -26.97 -0.28 -0.03
CA ARG A 351 -26.16 -1.38 -0.55
C ARG A 351 -26.12 -1.35 -2.08
N ASP A 352 -27.27 -1.23 -2.72
CA ASP A 352 -27.40 -1.25 -4.17
C ASP A 352 -26.71 -0.02 -4.81
N ALA A 353 -26.80 1.15 -4.17
CA ALA A 353 -26.08 2.35 -4.57
C ALA A 353 -24.56 2.20 -4.44
N VAL A 354 -24.06 1.65 -3.33
CA VAL A 354 -22.64 1.36 -3.13
C VAL A 354 -22.14 0.39 -4.19
N GLU A 355 -22.82 -0.75 -4.40
CA GLU A 355 -22.41 -1.73 -5.41
C GLU A 355 -22.35 -1.11 -6.82
N SER A 356 -23.33 -0.29 -7.19
CA SER A 356 -23.37 0.39 -8.49
C SER A 356 -22.25 1.44 -8.63
N TYR A 357 -22.16 2.39 -7.70
CA TYR A 357 -21.28 3.54 -7.83
C TYR A 357 -19.83 3.20 -7.50
N VAL A 358 -19.56 2.42 -6.44
CA VAL A 358 -18.18 2.05 -6.07
C VAL A 358 -17.56 1.18 -7.14
N VAL A 359 -18.27 0.20 -7.71
CA VAL A 359 -17.71 -0.63 -8.80
C VAL A 359 -17.41 0.23 -10.03
N ARG A 360 -18.31 1.15 -10.39
CA ARG A 360 -18.10 2.07 -11.52
C ARG A 360 -16.89 2.98 -11.30
N LEU A 361 -16.78 3.59 -10.12
CA LEU A 361 -15.64 4.44 -9.75
C LEU A 361 -14.35 3.62 -9.73
N ALA A 362 -14.34 2.47 -9.06
CA ALA A 362 -13.15 1.65 -8.91
C ALA A 362 -12.61 1.12 -10.25
N SER A 363 -13.49 0.95 -11.23
CA SER A 363 -13.11 0.49 -12.58
C SER A 363 -12.51 1.60 -13.46
N LYS A 364 -12.91 2.86 -13.26
CA LYS A 364 -12.66 3.95 -14.23
C LYS A 364 -11.96 5.17 -13.64
N ALA A 365 -12.16 5.47 -12.37
CA ALA A 365 -11.84 6.80 -11.82
C ALA A 365 -10.34 7.11 -11.66
N ARG A 366 -9.46 6.12 -11.83
CA ARG A 366 -7.99 6.32 -11.84
C ARG A 366 -7.56 7.43 -12.81
N ALA A 367 -8.06 7.42 -14.05
CA ALA A 367 -7.61 8.37 -15.07
C ALA A 367 -8.11 9.79 -14.81
N SER A 368 -9.28 9.93 -14.14
CA SER A 368 -9.87 11.21 -13.73
C SER A 368 -9.34 11.72 -12.38
N GLY A 369 -8.42 10.98 -11.74
CA GLY A 369 -7.76 11.38 -10.50
C GLY A 369 -8.60 11.20 -9.24
N ILE A 370 -9.55 10.25 -9.23
CA ILE A 370 -10.33 9.92 -8.04
C ILE A 370 -9.83 8.59 -7.48
N HIS A 371 -9.52 8.57 -6.20
CA HIS A 371 -8.98 7.43 -5.46
C HIS A 371 -9.92 7.09 -4.31
N LEU A 372 -10.17 5.79 -4.10
CA LEU A 372 -11.12 5.32 -3.08
C LEU A 372 -10.35 4.61 -1.98
N PHE A 373 -10.69 4.93 -0.73
CA PHE A 373 -10.24 4.26 0.47
C PHE A 373 -11.48 3.76 1.20
N LEU A 374 -11.72 2.46 1.11
CA LEU A 374 -12.86 1.81 1.77
C LEU A 374 -12.34 1.12 3.03
N ILE A 375 -12.90 1.46 4.17
CA ILE A 375 -12.43 0.99 5.46
C ILE A 375 -13.56 0.22 6.16
N THR A 376 -13.26 -0.91 6.80
CA THR A 376 -14.25 -1.71 7.52
C THR A 376 -13.65 -2.44 8.72
N GLN A 377 -14.42 -2.56 9.80
CA GLN A 377 -14.11 -3.46 10.92
C GLN A 377 -14.72 -4.85 10.77
N ARG A 378 -15.58 -5.01 9.76
CA ARG A 378 -16.28 -6.26 9.43
C ARG A 378 -15.68 -6.90 8.18
N PRO A 379 -14.63 -7.72 8.32
CA PRO A 379 -14.07 -8.50 7.22
C PRO A 379 -14.93 -9.75 6.94
N ASP A 380 -16.24 -9.56 6.76
CA ASP A 380 -17.20 -10.61 6.44
C ASP A 380 -17.77 -10.45 5.02
N LYS A 381 -18.48 -11.48 4.52
CA LYS A 381 -18.95 -11.51 3.12
C LYS A 381 -20.11 -10.55 2.85
N ASP A 382 -20.91 -10.26 3.87
CA ASP A 382 -22.08 -9.38 3.75
C ASP A 382 -21.60 -7.91 3.70
N ALA A 383 -20.58 -7.57 4.49
CA ALA A 383 -19.93 -6.27 4.51
C ALA A 383 -19.04 -5.99 3.28
N LEU A 384 -18.44 -7.03 2.68
CA LEU A 384 -17.53 -6.92 1.54
C LEU A 384 -17.95 -7.81 0.36
N PRO A 385 -18.96 -7.39 -0.42
CA PRO A 385 -19.36 -8.08 -1.64
C PRO A 385 -18.19 -8.32 -2.60
N GLY A 386 -18.23 -9.45 -3.30
CA GLY A 386 -17.14 -9.89 -4.19
C GLY A 386 -16.81 -8.89 -5.31
N GLN A 387 -17.81 -8.15 -5.81
CA GLN A 387 -17.61 -7.14 -6.86
C GLN A 387 -16.80 -5.93 -6.36
N ILE A 388 -17.06 -5.45 -5.14
CA ILE A 388 -16.27 -4.36 -4.53
C ILE A 388 -14.83 -4.83 -4.35
N LYS A 389 -14.64 -6.02 -3.76
CA LYS A 389 -13.31 -6.60 -3.54
C LYS A 389 -12.52 -6.79 -4.83
N ALA A 390 -13.16 -7.23 -5.91
CA ALA A 390 -12.50 -7.47 -7.19
C ALA A 390 -11.92 -6.17 -7.81
N ASN A 391 -12.51 -5.02 -7.48
CA ASN A 391 -12.08 -3.72 -7.99
C ASN A 391 -11.15 -2.95 -7.02
N MET A 392 -10.99 -3.42 -5.77
CA MET A 392 -10.01 -2.88 -4.82
C MET A 392 -8.67 -3.61 -5.00
N ASN A 393 -7.76 -3.03 -5.78
CA ASN A 393 -6.50 -3.70 -6.13
C ASN A 393 -5.45 -3.65 -5.01
N ASN A 394 -5.53 -2.67 -4.10
CA ASN A 394 -4.72 -2.63 -2.90
C ASN A 394 -5.57 -3.10 -1.72
N LYS A 395 -5.05 -4.05 -0.95
CA LYS A 395 -5.74 -4.58 0.22
C LYS A 395 -4.79 -4.56 1.40
N ILE A 396 -5.17 -3.86 2.46
CA ILE A 396 -4.42 -3.77 3.71
C ILE A 396 -5.29 -4.38 4.80
N CYS A 397 -4.81 -5.44 5.42
CA CYS A 397 -5.52 -6.15 6.48
C CYS A 397 -4.70 -6.05 7.76
N LEU A 398 -5.27 -5.41 8.76
CA LEU A 398 -4.77 -5.44 10.13
C LEU A 398 -5.26 -6.72 10.81
N ARG A 399 -4.97 -6.89 12.10
CA ARG A 399 -5.35 -8.10 12.84
C ARG A 399 -6.85 -8.40 12.69
N VAL A 400 -7.15 -9.66 12.42
CA VAL A 400 -8.49 -10.25 12.39
C VAL A 400 -8.55 -11.51 13.25
N SER A 401 -9.73 -11.95 13.64
CA SER A 401 -9.94 -13.07 14.56
C SER A 401 -9.72 -14.44 13.93
N SER A 402 -9.91 -14.56 12.62
CA SER A 402 -9.85 -15.85 11.93
C SER A 402 -9.17 -15.79 10.57
N GLN A 403 -8.59 -16.93 10.18
CA GLN A 403 -8.04 -17.10 8.84
C GLN A 403 -9.11 -16.92 7.75
N THR A 404 -10.37 -17.25 8.03
CA THR A 404 -11.49 -17.01 7.12
C THR A 404 -11.64 -15.51 6.82
N ASN A 405 -11.56 -14.66 7.85
CA ASN A 405 -11.59 -13.20 7.66
C ASN A 405 -10.37 -12.69 6.89
N SER A 406 -9.18 -13.24 7.16
CA SER A 406 -7.98 -12.92 6.38
C SER A 406 -8.19 -13.23 4.89
N ARG A 407 -8.73 -14.41 4.56
CA ARG A 407 -9.02 -14.81 3.18
C ARG A 407 -10.12 -13.97 2.52
N ILE A 408 -11.10 -13.49 3.27
CA ILE A 408 -12.14 -12.59 2.74
C ILE A 408 -11.48 -11.32 2.19
N VAL A 409 -10.55 -10.73 2.95
CA VAL A 409 -9.86 -9.50 2.57
C VAL A 409 -8.72 -9.78 1.59
N LEU A 410 -7.69 -10.52 1.99
CA LEU A 410 -6.42 -10.69 1.27
C LEU A 410 -6.43 -11.80 0.21
N ASP A 411 -7.50 -12.58 0.12
CA ASP A 411 -7.59 -13.84 -0.65
C ASP A 411 -6.68 -14.97 -0.13
N GLU A 412 -5.90 -14.73 0.92
CA GLU A 412 -5.03 -15.70 1.59
C GLU A 412 -5.01 -15.51 3.12
N GLY A 413 -4.53 -16.52 3.85
CA GLY A 413 -4.36 -16.46 5.30
C GLY A 413 -3.13 -15.64 5.71
N GLY A 414 -3.05 -15.25 6.97
CA GLY A 414 -1.89 -14.59 7.55
C GLY A 414 -2.26 -13.43 8.48
N ALA A 415 -3.36 -12.72 8.20
CA ALA A 415 -3.77 -11.57 9.01
C ALA A 415 -4.25 -11.97 10.43
N GLU A 416 -4.70 -13.21 10.60
CA GLU A 416 -5.09 -13.76 11.92
C GLU A 416 -3.92 -13.89 12.90
N ASN A 417 -2.70 -14.01 12.36
CA ASN A 417 -1.46 -14.15 13.13
C ASN A 417 -0.80 -12.80 13.43
N LEU A 418 -1.40 -11.68 12.99
CA LEU A 418 -0.88 -10.35 13.29
C LEU A 418 -1.07 -10.02 14.77
N LEU A 419 -0.18 -9.17 15.28
CA LEU A 419 -0.09 -8.84 16.70
C LEU A 419 -1.00 -7.67 17.13
N GLY A 420 -1.79 -7.11 16.21
CA GLY A 420 -2.55 -5.88 16.45
C GLY A 420 -1.66 -4.64 16.62
N HIS A 421 -2.26 -3.54 17.07
CA HIS A 421 -1.57 -2.25 17.30
C HIS A 421 -0.75 -1.79 16.08
N GLY A 422 -1.35 -1.79 14.90
CA GLY A 422 -0.73 -1.32 13.66
C GLY A 422 0.14 -2.36 12.93
N HIS A 423 0.26 -3.59 13.43
CA HIS A 423 0.84 -4.67 12.62
C HIS A 423 -0.17 -5.09 11.54
N PHE A 424 0.21 -4.98 10.27
CA PHE A 424 -0.64 -5.27 9.12
C PHE A 424 0.04 -6.16 8.08
N ALA A 425 -0.79 -6.84 7.29
CA ALA A 425 -0.43 -7.51 6.06
C ALA A 425 -1.06 -6.77 4.88
N ALA A 426 -0.28 -6.55 3.82
CA ALA A 426 -0.73 -5.85 2.63
C ALA A 426 -0.51 -6.69 1.38
N LYS A 427 -1.52 -6.70 0.52
CA LYS A 427 -1.47 -7.20 -0.85
C LYS A 427 -1.70 -6.00 -1.77
N LEU A 428 -0.61 -5.42 -2.24
CA LEU A 428 -0.63 -4.22 -3.07
C LEU A 428 -0.49 -4.63 -4.54
N ALA A 429 -1.17 -3.92 -5.45
CA ALA A 429 -1.10 -4.29 -6.86
C ALA A 429 0.34 -4.18 -7.39
N ASN A 430 0.77 -5.13 -8.23
CA ASN A 430 2.13 -5.20 -8.79
C ASN A 430 3.27 -5.44 -7.79
N GLU A 431 3.00 -5.41 -6.49
CA GLU A 431 3.97 -5.77 -5.45
C GLU A 431 4.18 -7.29 -5.49
N ARG A 432 5.45 -7.71 -5.57
CA ARG A 432 5.84 -9.12 -5.59
C ARG A 432 6.90 -9.34 -4.51
N PRO A 433 6.48 -9.66 -3.27
CA PRO A 433 7.44 -9.99 -2.23
C PRO A 433 8.22 -11.26 -2.59
N SER A 434 9.43 -11.41 -2.03
CA SER A 434 10.33 -12.55 -2.27
C SER A 434 9.90 -13.86 -1.58
N ASN A 435 8.79 -13.83 -0.85
CA ASN A 435 8.28 -14.91 -0.04
C ASN A 435 7.32 -15.80 -0.84
N GLN A 436 6.89 -16.92 -0.23
CA GLN A 436 5.90 -17.81 -0.85
C GLN A 436 4.48 -17.21 -0.88
N THR A 437 4.22 -16.16 -0.09
CA THR A 437 2.91 -15.49 -0.06
C THR A 437 2.92 -14.30 -1.03
N SER A 438 1.76 -13.71 -1.30
CA SER A 438 1.72 -12.41 -1.99
C SER A 438 1.66 -11.23 -1.00
N LEU A 439 1.90 -11.50 0.29
CA LEU A 439 1.74 -10.54 1.38
C LEU A 439 3.06 -9.86 1.75
N VAL A 440 2.98 -8.55 1.91
CA VAL A 440 3.96 -7.74 2.62
C VAL A 440 3.49 -7.54 4.05
N PHE A 441 4.30 -7.93 5.03
CA PHE A 441 4.04 -7.66 6.44
C PHE A 441 4.78 -6.38 6.84
N ALA A 442 4.08 -5.49 7.55
CA ALA A 442 4.64 -4.21 7.95
C ALA A 442 3.97 -3.68 9.23
N GLN A 443 4.64 -2.72 9.86
CA GLN A 443 4.16 -2.04 11.06
C GLN A 443 3.83 -0.59 10.69
N SER A 444 2.58 -0.18 10.92
CA SER A 444 2.18 1.22 10.81
C SER A 444 2.87 2.03 11.89
N PRO A 445 3.36 3.24 11.57
CA PRO A 445 3.79 4.18 12.57
C PRO A 445 2.62 4.60 13.46
N TYR A 446 2.94 5.03 14.66
CA TYR A 446 2.01 5.49 15.67
C TYR A 446 2.20 6.99 15.91
N LEU A 447 1.08 7.66 16.11
CA LEU A 447 0.95 9.03 16.57
C LEU A 447 -0.28 9.06 17.47
N ASP A 448 -0.17 9.64 18.66
CA ASP A 448 -1.34 9.80 19.53
C ASP A 448 -2.27 10.92 19.03
N ASP A 449 -3.38 11.14 19.74
CA ASP A 449 -4.42 12.10 19.33
C ASP A 449 -3.93 13.56 19.46
N ASP A 450 -3.27 13.90 20.57
CA ASP A 450 -2.76 15.25 20.82
C ASP A 450 -1.69 15.64 19.80
N ASP A 451 -0.78 14.71 19.51
CA ASP A 451 0.25 14.87 18.50
C ASP A 451 -0.33 14.96 17.08
N ALA A 452 -1.42 14.23 16.79
CA ALA A 452 -2.12 14.34 15.51
C ALA A 452 -2.76 15.71 15.32
N ASP A 453 -3.38 16.25 16.37
CA ASP A 453 -3.97 17.58 16.36
C ASP A 453 -2.90 18.68 16.22
N GLU A 454 -1.75 18.52 16.86
CA GLU A 454 -0.60 19.41 16.70
C GLU A 454 -0.04 19.37 15.27
N LEU A 455 0.18 18.17 14.72
CA LEU A 455 0.63 18.01 13.35
C LEU A 455 -0.37 18.60 12.35
N ALA A 456 -1.66 18.37 12.54
CA ALA A 456 -2.71 18.95 11.69
C ALA A 456 -2.70 20.48 11.75
N ARG A 457 -2.47 21.08 12.93
CA ARG A 457 -2.30 22.55 13.07
C ARG A 457 -1.06 23.04 12.31
N ALA A 458 0.07 22.33 12.40
CA ALA A 458 1.28 22.68 11.65
C ALA A 458 1.06 22.59 10.13
N ILE A 459 0.41 21.53 9.65
CA ILE A 459 0.05 21.36 8.23
C ILE A 459 -0.93 22.46 7.79
N LYS A 460 -1.90 22.83 8.62
CA LYS A 460 -2.84 23.91 8.31
C LYS A 460 -2.14 25.25 8.15
N GLN A 461 -1.13 25.53 8.97
CA GLN A 461 -0.32 26.75 8.84
C GLN A 461 0.47 26.78 7.54
N GLN A 462 1.02 25.64 7.11
CA GLN A 462 1.74 25.49 5.83
C GLN A 462 0.92 25.96 4.61
N TRP A 463 -0.40 25.81 4.65
CA TRP A 463 -1.28 26.15 3.51
C TRP A 463 -2.01 27.49 3.67
N ARG A 464 -1.76 28.22 4.76
CA ARG A 464 -2.30 29.57 5.00
C ARG A 464 -1.34 30.67 4.52
N SER A 465 -0.04 30.38 4.50
CA SER A 465 1.00 31.18 3.83
C SER A 465 0.95 31.00 2.33
#